data_AF-A0A561P798-F1
#
_entry.id   AF-A0A561P798-F1
#
_cell.length_a   1.000
_cell.length_b   1.000
_cell.length_c   1.000
_cell.angle_alpha   90.00
_cell.angle_beta   90.00
_cell.angle_gamma   90.00
#
_symmetry.space_group_name_H-M   'P 1'
#
loop_
_entity.id
_entity.type
_entity.pdbx_description
1 polymer ?
#
loop_
_entity_poly.entity_id
_entity_poly.type
_entity_poly.pdbx_seq_one_letter_code
_entity_poly.pdbx_strand_id
1 'polypeptide(L)'
;MRQGRNYAPSVAAIDSQSIKKSAFVSIETGIDGGKNINGRKRHFAVDSLGLPIAISVSVADMHDSIGAFDLLWRIDKVSRSFAAICMLQEPVDDLSTASLYLDF
;
A
#
# COMPACT_ATOMS: atom_id res chain seq x y z
N MET A 1 3.69 23.73 9.88
CA MET A 1 2.51 24.38 9.27
C MET A 1 1.26 23.60 9.66
N ARG A 2 0.28 24.22 10.34
CA ARG A 2 -1.08 23.69 10.44
C ARG A 2 -1.93 24.41 9.41
N GLN A 3 -2.34 23.74 8.34
CA GLN A 3 -3.09 24.36 7.23
C GLN A 3 -4.60 24.51 7.52
N GLY A 4 -5.02 24.56 8.79
CA GLY A 4 -6.45 24.64 9.14
C GLY A 4 -7.28 23.41 8.72
N ARG A 5 -6.63 22.28 8.38
CA ARG A 5 -7.30 21.04 8.01
C ARG A 5 -7.71 20.23 9.24
N ASN A 6 -8.74 19.41 9.06
CA ASN A 6 -9.14 18.42 10.05
C ASN A 6 -7.99 17.46 10.36
N TYR A 7 -7.86 17.03 11.61
CA TYR A 7 -6.73 16.20 12.05
C TYR A 7 -6.77 14.79 11.44
N ALA A 8 -7.96 14.30 11.10
CA ALA A 8 -8.14 13.04 10.40
C ALA A 8 -7.92 13.21 8.88
N PRO A 9 -7.13 12.34 8.23
CA PRO A 9 -6.96 12.36 6.78
C PRO A 9 -8.29 12.02 6.10
N SER A 10 -8.64 12.80 5.08
CA SER A 10 -9.84 12.60 4.26
C SER A 10 -9.55 11.91 2.94
N VAL A 11 -8.29 11.93 2.49
CA VAL A 11 -7.81 11.30 1.26
C VAL A 11 -6.44 10.69 1.51
N ALA A 12 -6.20 9.49 0.98
CA ALA A 12 -4.90 8.82 1.04
C ALA A 12 -4.48 8.30 -0.35
N ALA A 13 -3.21 8.48 -0.71
CA ALA A 13 -2.60 7.77 -1.83
C ALA A 13 -1.90 6.52 -1.30
N ILE A 14 -2.18 5.37 -1.92
CA ILE A 14 -1.57 4.08 -1.59
C ILE A 14 -0.66 3.66 -2.72
N ASP A 15 0.57 3.28 -2.40
CA ASP A 15 1.55 2.74 -3.35
C ASP A 15 2.26 1.53 -2.73
N SER A 16 2.80 0.67 -3.60
CA SER A 16 3.59 -0.49 -3.23
C SER A 16 4.99 -0.39 -3.85
N GLN A 17 6.00 -0.89 -3.13
CA GLN A 17 7.34 -0.97 -3.67
C GLN A 17 8.09 -2.19 -3.16
N SER A 18 8.64 -2.97 -4.09
CA SER A 18 9.55 -4.06 -3.78
C SER A 18 10.97 -3.55 -3.59
N ILE A 19 11.62 -3.98 -2.52
CA ILE A 19 12.99 -3.63 -2.15
C ILE A 19 13.82 -4.89 -1.92
N LYS A 20 15.10 -4.83 -2.32
CA LYS A 20 16.02 -5.95 -2.17
C LYS A 20 16.32 -6.20 -0.69
N LYS A 21 16.33 -7.47 -0.28
CA LYS A 21 16.71 -7.87 1.08
C LYS A 21 18.21 -7.74 1.30
N SER A 22 18.61 -7.62 2.58
CA SER A 22 20.00 -7.82 2.99
C SER A 22 20.43 -9.28 2.81
N ALA A 23 21.73 -9.52 2.65
CA ALA A 23 22.30 -10.83 2.30
C ALA A 23 21.87 -11.95 3.27
N PHE A 24 21.77 -11.65 4.56
CA PHE A 24 21.51 -12.63 5.63
C PHE A 24 20.04 -12.74 6.05
N VAL A 25 19.11 -12.07 5.35
CA VAL A 25 17.68 -12.18 5.65
C VAL A 25 17.06 -13.24 4.75
N SER A 26 16.41 -14.25 5.33
CA SER A 26 15.67 -15.30 4.60
C SER A 26 14.22 -15.43 5.03
N ILE A 27 13.82 -14.74 6.11
CA ILE A 27 12.47 -14.79 6.68
C ILE A 27 11.63 -13.68 6.05
N GLU A 28 10.40 -14.02 5.68
CA GLU A 28 9.45 -13.11 5.06
C GLU A 28 10.08 -12.37 3.88
N THR A 29 10.58 -13.14 2.90
CA THR A 29 11.11 -12.62 1.65
C THR A 29 10.51 -13.38 0.48
N GLY A 30 10.30 -12.71 -0.63
CA GLY A 30 9.77 -13.28 -1.87
C GLY A 30 10.49 -12.72 -3.10
N ILE A 31 10.08 -13.16 -4.29
CA ILE A 31 10.61 -12.64 -5.56
C ILE A 31 9.50 -11.91 -6.29
N ASP A 32 9.63 -10.59 -6.39
CA ASP A 32 8.85 -9.80 -7.32
C ASP A 32 9.37 -10.06 -8.73
N GLY A 33 8.63 -10.84 -9.51
CA GLY A 33 8.99 -11.20 -10.88
C GLY A 33 8.89 -10.03 -11.86
N GLY A 34 7.98 -9.08 -11.62
CA GLY A 34 7.83 -7.88 -12.44
C GLY A 34 9.06 -6.97 -12.35
N LYS A 35 9.69 -6.93 -11.18
CA LYS A 35 10.86 -6.07 -10.88
C LYS A 35 12.19 -6.83 -10.79
N ASN A 36 12.16 -8.16 -10.85
CA ASN A 36 13.30 -9.05 -10.55
C ASN A 36 13.96 -8.74 -9.20
N ILE A 37 13.14 -8.48 -8.17
CA ILE A 37 13.61 -8.15 -6.82
C ILE A 37 13.36 -9.32 -5.88
N ASN A 38 14.43 -9.90 -5.36
CA ASN A 38 14.36 -10.79 -4.20
C ASN A 38 14.41 -9.95 -2.92
N GLY A 39 13.28 -9.86 -2.23
CA GLY A 39 13.23 -9.17 -0.95
C GLY A 39 11.83 -9.00 -0.38
N ARG A 40 11.49 -7.77 0.00
CA ARG A 40 10.23 -7.41 0.67
C ARG A 40 9.48 -6.36 -0.13
N LYS A 41 8.16 -6.38 -0.06
CA LYS A 41 7.30 -5.33 -0.62
C LYS A 41 6.71 -4.51 0.50
N ARG A 42 6.95 -3.21 0.44
CA ARG A 42 6.38 -2.21 1.37
C ARG A 42 5.18 -1.56 0.71
N HIS A 43 4.10 -1.47 1.45
CA HIS A 43 2.88 -0.76 1.09
C HIS A 43 2.82 0.49 1.96
N PHE A 44 2.63 1.65 1.36
CA PHE A 44 2.56 2.93 2.06
C PHE A 44 1.27 3.65 1.73
N ALA A 45 0.63 4.23 2.75
CA ALA A 45 -0.45 5.18 2.61
C ALA A 45 0.04 6.56 3.07
N VAL A 46 -0.11 7.58 2.22
CA VAL A 46 0.25 8.97 2.53
C VAL A 46 -0.95 9.88 2.35
N ASP A 47 -1.05 10.92 3.17
CA ASP A 47 -2.10 11.94 3.03
C ASP A 47 -1.79 12.91 1.87
N SER A 48 -2.71 13.85 1.62
CA SER A 48 -2.55 14.88 0.59
C SER A 48 -1.36 15.83 0.80
N LEU A 49 -0.76 15.86 1.99
CA LEU A 49 0.42 16.66 2.32
C LEU A 49 1.71 15.82 2.26
N GLY A 50 1.61 14.54 1.88
CA GLY A 50 2.72 13.60 1.85
C GLY A 50 3.09 13.04 3.22
N LEU A 51 2.24 13.21 4.24
CA LEU A 51 2.47 12.67 5.57
C LEU A 51 2.08 11.18 5.60
N PRO A 52 2.97 10.29 6.10
CA PRO A 52 2.63 8.87 6.23
C PRO A 52 1.47 8.65 7.20
N ILE A 53 0.46 7.90 6.75
CA ILE A 53 -0.70 7.50 7.56
C ILE A 53 -0.51 6.06 8.07
N ALA A 54 -0.13 5.15 7.19
CA ALA A 54 0.04 3.74 7.51
C ALA A 54 1.09 3.07 6.61
N ILE A 55 1.71 2.02 7.14
CA ILE A 55 2.73 1.22 6.45
C ILE A 55 2.45 -0.25 6.74
N SER A 56 2.56 -1.09 5.71
CA SER A 56 2.57 -2.54 5.83
C SER A 56 3.75 -3.11 5.05
N VAL A 57 4.34 -4.20 5.53
CA VAL A 57 5.49 -4.86 4.88
C VAL A 57 5.18 -6.33 4.72
N SER A 58 5.46 -6.84 3.53
CA SER A 58 5.15 -8.19 3.10
C SER A 58 6.32 -8.80 2.33
N VAL A 59 6.20 -10.08 1.99
CA VAL A 59 7.07 -10.74 1.01
C VAL A 59 6.94 -10.07 -0.36
N ALA A 60 8.01 -10.03 -1.16
CA ALA A 60 7.99 -9.25 -2.40
C ALA A 60 7.05 -9.79 -3.50
N ASP A 61 6.69 -11.06 -3.44
CA ASP A 61 5.74 -11.73 -4.32
C ASP A 61 4.28 -11.58 -3.87
N MET A 62 4.02 -10.90 -2.74
CA MET A 62 2.65 -10.62 -2.32
C MET A 62 1.95 -9.67 -3.29
N HIS A 63 0.70 -9.99 -3.64
CA HIS A 63 -0.12 -9.14 -4.48
C HIS A 63 -0.45 -7.82 -3.78
N ASP A 64 -0.35 -6.74 -4.53
CA ASP A 64 -0.50 -5.37 -4.05
C ASP A 64 -1.87 -5.11 -3.40
N SER A 65 -2.94 -5.71 -3.93
CA SER A 65 -4.30 -5.59 -3.36
C SER A 65 -4.36 -6.13 -1.93
N ILE A 66 -3.65 -7.22 -1.61
CA ILE A 66 -3.62 -7.78 -0.25
C ILE A 66 -2.96 -6.80 0.73
N GLY A 67 -1.83 -6.19 0.32
CA GLY A 67 -1.16 -5.16 1.10
C GLY A 67 -1.99 -3.89 1.26
N ALA A 68 -2.72 -3.48 0.22
CA ALA A 68 -3.64 -2.35 0.25
C ALA A 68 -4.81 -2.58 1.23
N PHE A 69 -5.37 -3.80 1.29
CA PHE A 69 -6.40 -4.14 2.27
C PHE A 69 -5.89 -4.06 3.72
N ASP A 70 -4.67 -4.51 4.01
CA ASP A 70 -4.07 -4.36 5.34
C ASP A 70 -3.88 -2.88 5.71
N LEU A 71 -3.47 -2.03 4.75
CA LEU A 71 -3.39 -0.60 4.95
C LEU A 71 -4.76 0.03 5.23
N LEU A 72 -5.79 -0.31 4.45
CA LEU A 72 -7.15 0.20 4.63
C LEU A 72 -7.67 -0.09 6.04
N TRP A 73 -7.49 -1.31 6.53
CA TRP A 73 -7.82 -1.69 7.91
C TRP A 73 -7.08 -0.89 8.98
N ARG A 74 -5.84 -0.48 8.72
CA ARG A 74 -5.07 0.37 9.63
C ARG A 74 -5.56 1.81 9.60
N ILE A 75 -5.94 2.33 8.43
CA ILE A 75 -6.42 3.71 8.27
C ILE A 75 -7.83 3.88 8.87
N ASP A 76 -8.71 2.88 8.77
CA ASP A 76 -10.05 2.90 9.37
C ASP A 76 -10.02 3.18 10.89
N LYS A 77 -8.97 2.71 11.57
CA LYS A 77 -8.74 3.00 13.01
C LYS A 77 -8.38 4.45 13.29
N VAL A 78 -7.95 5.21 12.29
CA VAL A 78 -7.52 6.61 12.39
C VAL A 78 -8.60 7.56 11.87
N SER A 79 -9.31 7.19 10.81
CA SER A 79 -10.36 7.99 10.19
C SER A 79 -11.48 7.09 9.69
N ARG A 80 -12.71 7.31 10.19
CA ARG A 80 -13.92 6.57 9.77
C ARG A 80 -14.43 6.95 8.39
N SER A 81 -13.90 8.01 7.79
CA SER A 81 -14.38 8.54 6.52
C SER A 81 -13.21 9.11 5.74
N PHE A 82 -12.64 8.30 4.85
CA PHE A 82 -11.56 8.71 3.96
C PHE A 82 -11.73 8.06 2.59
N ALA A 83 -11.27 8.75 1.54
CA ALA A 83 -11.17 8.20 0.21
C ALA A 83 -9.74 7.70 -0.04
N ALA A 84 -9.59 6.46 -0.51
CA ALA A 84 -8.29 5.91 -0.89
C ALA A 84 -8.14 5.95 -2.42
N ILE A 85 -7.00 6.45 -2.90
CA ILE A 85 -6.58 6.29 -4.29
C ILE A 85 -5.43 5.30 -4.29
N CYS A 86 -5.69 4.08 -4.77
CA CYS A 86 -4.67 3.06 -4.93
C CYS A 86 -3.95 3.25 -6.26
N MET A 87 -2.66 3.56 -6.21
CA MET A 87 -1.75 3.41 -7.34
C MET A 87 -0.91 2.17 -7.10
N LEU A 88 -1.34 1.05 -7.68
CA LEU A 88 -0.57 -0.19 -7.61
C LEU A 88 0.32 -0.32 -8.84
N GLN A 89 1.50 -0.93 -8.63
CA GLN A 89 2.55 -0.96 -9.64
C GLN A 89 2.50 -2.18 -10.57
N GLU A 90 1.59 -3.12 -10.39
CA GLU A 90 1.50 -4.32 -11.24
C GLU A 90 0.21 -4.31 -12.10
N PRO A 91 0.27 -4.78 -13.36
CA PRO A 91 -0.92 -4.88 -14.21
C PRO A 91 -1.92 -5.88 -13.61
N VAL A 92 -3.19 -5.49 -13.55
CA VAL A 92 -4.28 -6.33 -13.05
C VAL A 92 -4.64 -7.35 -14.14
N ASP A 93 -4.28 -8.62 -13.93
CA ASP A 93 -4.52 -9.69 -14.91
C ASP A 93 -5.99 -10.17 -14.97
N ASP A 94 -6.87 -9.71 -14.07
CA ASP A 94 -8.27 -10.12 -14.02
C ASP A 94 -9.25 -8.97 -13.68
N LEU A 95 -10.26 -8.79 -14.54
CA LEU A 95 -11.35 -7.83 -14.41
C LEU A 95 -12.14 -8.00 -13.09
N SER A 96 -12.11 -9.18 -12.45
CA SER A 96 -12.73 -9.38 -11.13
C SER A 96 -12.07 -8.55 -10.01
N THR A 97 -10.76 -8.31 -10.12
CA THR A 97 -9.99 -7.54 -9.13
C THR A 97 -10.20 -6.04 -9.32
N ALA A 98 -10.53 -5.60 -10.54
CA ALA A 98 -10.82 -4.20 -10.84
C ALA A 98 -12.17 -3.70 -10.27
N SER A 99 -13.14 -4.57 -10.01
CA SER A 99 -14.43 -4.15 -9.41
C SER A 99 -14.25 -3.60 -8.00
N LEU A 100 -13.30 -4.13 -7.23
CA LEU A 100 -12.95 -3.62 -5.90
C LEU A 100 -12.18 -2.27 -5.93
N TYR A 101 -11.78 -1.78 -7.11
CA TYR A 101 -11.13 -0.48 -7.30
C TYR A 101 -12.10 0.67 -7.56
N LEU A 102 -13.35 0.38 -7.88
CA LEU A 102 -14.37 1.38 -8.26
C LEU A 102 -15.58 1.41 -7.32
N ASP A 103 -15.70 0.49 -6.38
CA ASP A 103 -16.81 0.42 -5.42
C ASP A 103 -16.40 0.91 -4.01
N PHE A 104 -15.98 2.18 -3.91
CA PHE A 104 -15.97 2.96 -2.66
C PHE A 104 -16.91 4.17 -2.77
#